data_AF-A0A535R4N9-F1
#
_entry.id   AF-A0A535R4N9-F1
#
_cell.length_a   1.000
_cell.length_b   1.000
_cell.length_c   1.000
_cell.angle_alpha   90.00
_cell.angle_beta   90.00
_cell.angle_gamma   90.00
#
_symmetry.space_group_name_H-M   'P 1'
#
loop_
_entity.id
_entity.type
_entity.pdbx_description
1 polymer ?
#
loop_
_entity_poly.entity_id
_entity_poly.type
_entity_poly.pdbx_seq_one_letter_code
_entity_poly.pdbx_strand_id
1 'polypeptide(L)'
;MLVAIRSARPRMTLHARAVIEAILLSKGPIGSAERVARILGLKNRFRLARLLLREGLPPLHRFTEWVTVLSWVAAAEREQVSLCWMAFRSRRHPSACYRLVKKVTGHGWEEVQVKGPAWVLRQFLKELHAWDRRRHPIKVRVPHQHPHHRGATSRVRPLRVS
;
A
#
# COMPACT_ATOMS: atom_id res chain seq x y z
N MET A 1 5.07 -0.69 17.97
CA MET A 1 4.36 -0.88 16.67
C MET A 1 3.38 -2.06 16.69
N LEU A 2 3.76 -3.26 17.13
CA LEU A 2 2.89 -4.45 17.08
C LEU A 2 1.55 -4.31 17.83
N VAL A 3 1.59 -3.77 19.06
CA VAL A 3 0.39 -3.51 19.87
C VAL A 3 -0.56 -2.51 19.18
N ALA A 4 -0.02 -1.43 18.60
CA ALA A 4 -0.81 -0.44 17.88
C ALA A 4 -1.54 -1.03 16.67
N ILE A 5 -0.94 -2.00 15.97
CA ILE A 5 -1.57 -2.66 14.81
C ILE A 5 -2.72 -3.57 15.25
N ARG A 6 -2.57 -4.29 16.37
CA ARG A 6 -3.64 -5.11 16.95
C ARG A 6 -4.84 -4.26 17.35
N SER A 7 -4.60 -3.11 18.00
CA SER A 7 -5.66 -2.19 18.41
C SER A 7 -6.32 -1.48 17.22
N ALA A 8 -5.54 -1.10 16.20
CA ALA A 8 -6.07 -0.39 15.02
C ALA A 8 -6.86 -1.31 14.08
N ARG A 9 -6.58 -2.62 14.05
CA ARG A 9 -7.25 -3.60 13.17
C ARG A 9 -7.57 -4.91 13.92
N PRO A 10 -8.55 -4.89 14.83
CA PRO A 10 -8.87 -6.05 15.65
C PRO A 10 -9.39 -7.23 14.82
N ARG A 11 -10.12 -6.96 13.72
CA ARG A 11 -10.75 -7.95 12.83
C ARG A 11 -9.83 -8.53 11.75
N MET A 12 -8.55 -8.19 11.74
CA MET A 12 -7.60 -8.70 10.75
C MET A 12 -7.35 -10.20 10.95
N THR A 13 -7.31 -10.96 9.85
CA THR A 13 -7.01 -12.39 9.88
C THR A 13 -5.66 -12.68 10.52
N LEU A 14 -5.56 -13.85 11.18
CA LEU A 14 -4.32 -14.30 11.83
C LEU A 14 -3.14 -14.34 10.84
N HIS A 15 -3.38 -14.81 9.61
CA HIS A 15 -2.34 -14.92 8.58
C HIS A 15 -1.81 -13.53 8.16
N ALA A 16 -2.70 -12.55 7.95
CA ALA A 16 -2.28 -11.20 7.60
C ALA A 16 -1.51 -10.53 8.74
N ARG A 17 -1.95 -10.77 9.97
CA ARG A 17 -1.24 -10.32 11.18
C ARG A 17 0.17 -10.90 11.21
N ALA A 18 0.30 -12.23 11.13
CA ALA A 18 1.59 -12.91 11.15
C ALA A 18 2.57 -12.37 10.10
N VAL A 19 2.08 -12.08 8.88
CA VAL A 19 2.91 -11.47 7.83
C VAL A 19 3.42 -10.09 8.24
N ILE A 20 2.54 -9.21 8.73
CA ILE A 20 2.94 -7.86 9.17
C ILE A 20 3.96 -7.95 10.29
N GLU A 21 3.69 -8.75 11.32
CA GLU A 21 4.57 -8.90 12.47
C GLU A 21 5.94 -9.43 12.05
N ALA A 22 5.97 -10.45 11.18
CA ALA A 22 7.22 -11.01 10.65
C ALA A 22 8.04 -9.97 9.87
N ILE A 23 7.42 -9.15 9.02
CA ILE A 23 8.13 -8.10 8.27
C ILE A 23 8.70 -7.05 9.22
N LEU A 24 7.90 -6.60 10.19
CA LEU A 24 8.33 -5.57 11.15
C LEU A 24 9.48 -6.06 12.04
N LEU A 25 9.41 -7.29 12.54
CA LEU A 25 10.47 -7.91 13.33
C LEU A 25 11.74 -8.11 12.51
N SER A 26 11.60 -8.51 11.25
CA SER A 26 12.73 -8.72 10.34
C SER A 26 13.34 -7.43 9.81
N LYS A 27 12.67 -6.28 10.02
CA LYS A 27 13.06 -4.96 9.51
C LYS A 27 13.34 -4.96 7.99
N GLY A 28 12.67 -5.85 7.26
CA GLY A 28 12.97 -6.13 5.86
C GLY A 28 12.36 -7.44 5.33
N PRO A 29 12.90 -7.99 4.24
CA PRO A 29 12.32 -9.15 3.56
C PRO A 29 12.32 -10.43 4.39
N ILE A 30 11.16 -11.09 4.42
CA ILE A 30 10.95 -12.39 5.08
C ILE A 30 11.00 -13.57 4.10
N GLY A 31 11.68 -13.38 2.97
CA GLY A 31 11.76 -14.33 1.86
C GLY A 31 10.79 -14.02 0.72
N SER A 32 10.73 -14.92 -0.26
CA SER A 32 9.87 -14.76 -1.44
C SER A 32 8.39 -14.91 -1.08
N ALA A 33 7.51 -14.27 -1.85
CA ALA A 33 6.07 -14.41 -1.67
C ALA A 33 5.59 -15.87 -1.75
N GLU A 34 6.27 -16.70 -2.55
CA GLU A 34 5.99 -18.14 -2.64
C GLU A 34 6.38 -18.89 -1.36
N ARG A 35 7.55 -18.58 -0.79
CA ARG A 35 7.98 -19.17 0.48
C ARG A 35 7.04 -18.77 1.61
N VAL A 36 6.66 -17.50 1.69
CA VAL A 36 5.72 -17.00 2.71
C VAL A 36 4.34 -17.62 2.53
N ALA A 37 3.85 -17.77 1.30
CA ALA A 37 2.59 -18.45 1.04
C ALA A 37 2.60 -19.89 1.57
N ARG A 38 3.66 -20.66 1.28
CA ARG A 38 3.81 -22.04 1.78
C ARG A 38 3.86 -22.13 3.31
N ILE A 39 4.63 -21.24 3.97
CA ILE A 39 4.71 -21.20 5.44
C ILE A 39 3.32 -20.94 6.07
N LEU A 40 2.48 -20.15 5.41
CA LEU A 40 1.12 -19.84 5.86
C LEU A 40 0.07 -20.86 5.40
N GLY A 41 0.47 -22.01 4.85
CA GLY A 41 -0.44 -23.03 4.34
C GLY A 41 -1.27 -22.59 3.12
N LEU A 42 -0.83 -21.54 2.41
CA LEU A 42 -1.50 -21.06 1.20
C LEU A 42 -0.95 -21.77 -0.04
N LYS A 43 -1.84 -22.06 -0.99
CA LYS A 43 -1.50 -22.80 -2.22
C LYS A 43 -0.41 -22.14 -3.08
N ASN A 44 -0.32 -20.80 -3.11
CA ASN A 44 0.67 -20.07 -3.93
C ASN A 44 0.75 -18.57 -3.55
N ARG A 45 1.76 -17.89 -4.10
CA ARG A 45 1.95 -16.42 -3.96
C ARG A 45 0.73 -15.57 -4.31
N PHE A 46 -0.14 -16.01 -5.23
CA PHE A 46 -1.32 -15.23 -5.63
C PHE A 46 -2.44 -15.31 -4.58
N ARG A 47 -2.56 -16.42 -3.85
CA ARG A 47 -3.43 -16.51 -2.67
C ARG A 47 -2.95 -15.58 -1.57
N LEU A 48 -1.64 -15.50 -1.34
CA LEU A 48 -1.06 -14.52 -0.41
C LEU A 48 -1.36 -13.08 -0.82
N ALA A 49 -1.13 -12.72 -2.09
CA ALA A 49 -1.43 -11.38 -2.59
C ALA A 49 -2.91 -11.00 -2.42
N ARG A 50 -3.83 -11.93 -2.71
CA ARG A 50 -5.28 -11.73 -2.49
C ARG A 50 -5.64 -11.62 -1.02
N LEU A 51 -5.00 -12.40 -0.15
CA LEU A 51 -5.20 -12.32 1.29
C LEU A 51 -4.82 -10.93 1.80
N LEU A 52 -3.64 -10.43 1.43
CA LEU A 52 -3.19 -9.09 1.81
C LEU A 52 -4.11 -7.99 1.24
N LEU A 53 -4.51 -8.11 -0.03
CA LEU A 53 -5.42 -7.14 -0.66
C LEU A 53 -6.79 -7.11 0.04
N ARG A 54 -7.35 -8.27 0.40
CA ARG A 54 -8.59 -8.36 1.17
C ARG A 54 -8.50 -7.72 2.54
N GLU A 55 -7.29 -7.55 3.07
CA GLU A 55 -7.01 -6.88 4.34
C GLU A 55 -6.66 -5.40 4.16
N GLY A 56 -6.73 -4.88 2.93
CA GLY A 56 -6.38 -3.50 2.61
C GLY A 56 -4.87 -3.25 2.74
N LEU A 57 -4.06 -4.27 2.51
CA LEU A 57 -2.61 -4.23 2.61
C LEU A 57 -1.96 -4.27 1.23
N PRO A 58 -0.80 -3.62 1.05
CA PRO A 58 -0.01 -3.77 -0.15
C PRO A 58 0.47 -5.22 -0.34
N PRO A 59 0.83 -5.60 -1.58
CA PRO A 59 1.54 -6.84 -1.85
C PRO A 59 2.80 -6.97 -0.99
N LEU A 60 3.17 -8.21 -0.64
CA LEU A 60 4.28 -8.51 0.28
C LEU A 60 5.56 -7.74 -0.05
N HIS A 61 5.96 -7.73 -1.32
CA HIS A 61 7.17 -7.04 -1.76
C HIS A 61 7.10 -5.54 -1.45
N ARG A 62 5.98 -4.88 -1.78
CA ARG A 62 5.81 -3.44 -1.59
C ARG A 62 5.79 -3.05 -0.10
N PHE A 63 5.16 -3.87 0.75
CA PHE A 63 5.21 -3.68 2.20
C PHE A 63 6.65 -3.77 2.71
N THR A 64 7.34 -4.82 2.30
CA THR A 64 8.72 -5.11 2.69
C THR A 64 9.66 -3.99 2.29
N GLU A 65 9.53 -3.46 1.08
CA GLU A 65 10.32 -2.35 0.57
C GLU A 65 10.19 -1.11 1.47
N TRP A 66 8.97 -0.73 1.85
CA TRP A 66 8.72 0.38 2.77
C TRP A 66 9.33 0.15 4.16
N VAL A 67 9.16 -1.03 4.75
CA VAL A 67 9.75 -1.35 6.06
C VAL A 67 11.27 -1.35 6.01
N THR A 68 11.86 -1.81 4.89
CA THR A 68 13.33 -1.79 4.68
C THR A 68 13.84 -0.35 4.63
N VAL A 69 13.18 0.54 3.88
CA VAL A 69 13.60 1.95 3.82
C VAL A 69 13.43 2.63 5.18
N LEU A 70 12.33 2.38 5.88
CA LEU A 70 12.11 2.91 7.22
C LEU A 70 13.19 2.43 8.21
N SER A 71 13.60 1.16 8.13
CA SER A 71 14.63 0.62 9.01
C SER A 71 16.01 1.21 8.73
N TRP A 72 16.37 1.43 7.46
CA TRP A 72 17.60 2.13 7.09
C TRP A 72 17.63 3.57 7.59
N VAL A 73 16.54 4.32 7.42
CA VAL A 73 16.49 5.73 7.85
C VAL A 73 16.54 5.84 9.37
N ALA A 74 15.84 4.97 10.09
CA ALA A 74 15.92 4.92 11.55
C ALA A 74 17.31 4.50 12.06
N ALA A 75 18.00 3.60 11.34
CA ALA A 75 19.37 3.24 11.68
C ALA A 75 20.35 4.39 11.38
N ALA A 76 20.21 5.08 10.26
CA ALA A 76 21.03 6.24 9.92
C ALA A 76 20.89 7.38 10.92
N GLU A 77 19.66 7.66 11.39
CA GLU A 77 19.43 8.68 12.44
C GLU A 77 20.07 8.29 13.78
N ARG A 78 19.91 7.04 14.22
CA ARG A 78 20.42 6.57 15.51
C ARG A 78 21.94 6.38 15.51
N GLU A 79 22.48 5.81 14.44
CA GLU A 79 23.87 5.32 14.39
C GLU A 79 24.78 6.25 13.57
N GLN A 80 24.23 7.29 12.94
CA GLN A 80 24.97 8.25 12.10
C GLN A 80 25.77 7.56 10.98
N VAL A 81 25.19 6.51 10.38
CA VAL A 81 25.81 5.71 9.32
C VAL A 81 25.21 6.01 7.94
N SER A 82 26.04 5.86 6.91
CA SER A 82 25.61 6.01 5.52
C SER A 82 24.85 4.78 5.01
N LEU A 83 24.01 4.95 3.98
CA LEU A 83 23.34 3.83 3.31
C LEU A 83 24.33 2.84 2.70
N CYS A 84 25.46 3.34 2.19
CA CYS A 84 26.52 2.52 1.63
C CYS A 84 27.09 1.56 2.69
N TRP A 85 27.39 2.07 3.89
CA TRP A 85 27.85 1.25 5.01
C TRP A 85 26.82 0.20 5.43
N MET A 86 25.54 0.58 5.55
CA MET A 86 24.46 -0.35 5.87
C MET A 86 24.26 -1.42 4.80
N ALA A 87 24.45 -1.07 3.52
CA ALA A 87 24.38 -2.00 2.41
C ALA A 87 25.49 -3.06 2.52
N PHE A 88 26.74 -2.65 2.75
CA PHE A 88 27.85 -3.57 2.96
C PHE A 88 27.63 -4.49 4.16
N ARG A 89 27.23 -3.92 5.32
CA ARG A 89 26.92 -4.70 6.53
C ARG A 89 25.83 -5.75 6.29
N SER A 90 24.88 -5.45 5.42
CA SER A 90 23.77 -6.34 5.06
C SER A 90 24.06 -7.23 3.86
N ARG A 91 25.29 -7.25 3.33
CA ARG A 91 25.69 -7.94 2.09
C ARG A 91 24.78 -7.61 0.90
N ARG A 92 24.37 -6.34 0.78
CA ARG A 92 23.56 -5.81 -0.32
C ARG A 92 24.41 -4.91 -1.20
N HIS A 93 24.10 -4.90 -2.49
CA HIS A 93 24.73 -3.98 -3.42
C HIS A 93 24.28 -2.53 -3.14
N PRO A 94 25.20 -1.57 -2.90
CA PRO A 94 24.84 -0.20 -2.55
C PRO A 94 23.89 0.45 -3.57
N SER A 95 24.19 0.35 -4.88
CA SER A 95 23.36 0.95 -5.92
C SER A 95 21.93 0.40 -5.94
N ALA A 96 21.72 -0.85 -5.53
CA ALA A 96 20.37 -1.41 -5.41
C ALA A 96 19.62 -0.80 -4.23
N CYS A 97 20.29 -0.51 -3.11
CA CYS A 97 19.71 0.18 -1.96
C CYS A 97 19.32 1.62 -2.31
N TYR A 98 20.19 2.39 -2.98
CA TYR A 98 19.86 3.74 -3.43
C TYR A 98 18.68 3.76 -4.40
N ARG A 99 18.66 2.83 -5.39
CA ARG A 99 17.52 2.68 -6.31
C ARG A 99 16.24 2.29 -5.58
N LEU A 100 16.33 1.44 -4.55
CA LEU A 100 15.16 1.06 -3.76
C LEU A 100 14.58 2.26 -3.01
N VAL A 101 15.43 3.07 -2.37
CA VAL A 101 14.98 4.29 -1.69
C VAL A 101 14.24 5.19 -2.68
N LYS A 102 14.87 5.52 -3.81
CA LYS A 102 14.26 6.35 -4.86
C LYS A 102 12.96 5.77 -5.41
N LYS A 103 12.90 4.47 -5.65
CA LYS A 103 11.68 3.77 -6.10
C LYS A 103 10.53 3.88 -5.09
N VAL A 104 10.84 3.77 -3.80
CA VAL A 104 9.83 3.69 -2.75
C VAL A 104 9.32 5.08 -2.38
N THR A 105 10.23 6.03 -2.18
CA THR A 105 9.93 7.36 -1.65
C THR A 105 9.79 8.43 -2.73
N GLY A 106 10.26 8.17 -3.96
CA GLY A 106 10.40 9.17 -5.02
C GLY A 106 11.61 10.10 -4.86
N HIS A 107 12.41 9.93 -3.80
CA HIS A 107 13.48 10.86 -3.40
C HIS A 107 14.84 10.17 -3.29
N GLY A 108 15.92 10.93 -3.44
CA GLY A 108 17.28 10.46 -3.18
C GLY A 108 17.50 10.11 -1.71
N TRP A 109 18.54 9.31 -1.41
CA TRP A 109 18.85 8.92 -0.04
C TRP A 109 19.12 10.12 0.87
N GLU A 110 19.91 11.08 0.42
CA GLU A 110 20.27 12.26 1.21
C GLU A 110 19.04 13.10 1.56
N GLU A 111 18.14 13.33 0.61
CA GLU A 111 16.87 14.02 0.84
C GLU A 111 16.01 13.28 1.86
N VAL A 112 15.93 11.95 1.75
CA VAL A 112 15.16 11.12 2.68
C VAL A 112 15.79 11.14 4.08
N GLN A 113 17.11 11.13 4.17
CA GLN A 113 17.86 11.20 5.42
C GLN A 113 17.58 12.52 6.14
N VAL A 114 17.62 13.66 5.43
CA VAL A 114 17.28 14.98 5.98
C VAL A 114 15.83 15.05 6.46
N LYS A 115 14.90 14.42 5.74
CA LYS A 115 13.47 14.37 6.14
C LYS A 115 13.22 13.46 7.35
N GLY A 116 14.11 12.52 7.61
CA GLY A 116 14.09 11.64 8.79
C GLY A 116 13.00 10.55 8.78
N PRO A 117 13.03 9.66 9.79
CA PRO A 117 12.18 8.47 9.85
C PRO A 117 10.71 8.82 10.08
N ALA A 118 10.40 9.90 10.78
CA ALA A 118 9.02 10.36 10.98
C ALA A 118 8.33 10.71 9.64
N TRP A 119 9.06 11.33 8.71
CA TRP A 119 8.55 11.60 7.38
C TRP A 119 8.32 10.32 6.59
N VAL A 120 9.28 9.38 6.61
CA VAL A 120 9.14 8.08 5.92
C VAL A 120 7.95 7.30 6.46
N LEU A 121 7.75 7.29 7.77
CA LEU A 121 6.59 6.65 8.39
C LEU A 121 5.28 7.27 7.90
N ARG A 122 5.18 8.60 7.79
CA ARG A 122 4.00 9.26 7.22
C ARG A 122 3.75 8.84 5.78
N GLN A 123 4.78 8.74 4.94
CA GLN A 123 4.62 8.27 3.56
C GLN A 123 4.19 6.81 3.51
N PHE A 124 4.75 5.96 4.35
CA PHE A 124 4.34 4.57 4.45
C PHE A 124 2.87 4.43 4.89
N LEU A 125 2.43 5.22 5.88
CA LEU A 125 1.02 5.24 6.30
C LEU A 125 0.10 5.72 5.17
N LYS A 126 0.51 6.71 4.37
CA LYS A 126 -0.24 7.13 3.16
C LYS A 126 -0.38 5.99 2.14
N GLU A 127 0.69 5.23 1.90
CA GLU A 127 0.65 4.04 1.05
C GLU A 127 -0.36 3.02 1.62
N LEU A 128 -0.28 2.70 2.92
CA LEU A 128 -1.23 1.77 3.56
C LEU A 128 -2.69 2.25 3.42
N HIS A 129 -2.96 3.53 3.64
CA HIS A 129 -4.28 4.11 3.44
C HIS A 129 -4.74 4.04 1.97
N ALA A 130 -3.83 4.21 1.00
CA ALA A 130 -4.17 4.06 -0.40
C ALA A 130 -4.61 2.62 -0.74
N TRP A 131 -3.94 1.61 -0.17
CA TRP A 131 -4.35 0.20 -0.35
C TRP A 131 -5.64 -0.14 0.38
N ASP A 132 -5.86 0.44 1.56
CA ASP A 132 -7.10 0.24 2.31
C ASP A 132 -8.32 0.84 1.58
N ARG A 133 -8.15 1.99 0.91
CA ARG A 133 -9.17 2.56 0.02
C ARG A 133 -9.44 1.71 -1.21
N ARG A 134 -8.44 1.02 -1.76
CA ARG A 134 -8.65 0.09 -2.90
C ARG A 134 -9.48 -1.13 -2.52
N ARG A 135 -9.43 -1.56 -1.25
CA ARG A 135 -10.30 -2.63 -0.72
C ARG A 135 -11.77 -2.18 -0.69
N HIS A 136 -12.03 -0.92 -0.37
CA HIS A 136 -13.37 -0.32 -0.32
C HIS A 136 -13.52 0.75 -1.40
N PRO A 137 -13.72 0.38 -2.68
CA PRO A 137 -14.05 1.39 -3.68
C PRO A 137 -15.31 2.10 -3.19
N ILE A 138 -15.18 3.39 -2.87
CA ILE A 138 -16.32 4.24 -2.59
C ILE A 138 -17.24 4.08 -3.80
N LYS A 139 -18.40 3.45 -3.63
CA LYS A 139 -19.46 3.49 -4.63
C LYS A 139 -19.91 4.94 -4.70
N VAL A 140 -19.30 5.73 -5.57
CA VAL A 140 -19.83 7.03 -5.96
C VAL A 140 -21.15 6.70 -6.67
N ARG A 141 -22.24 6.81 -5.92
CA ARG A 141 -23.59 6.73 -6.47
C ARG A 141 -23.79 8.02 -7.25
N VAL A 142 -23.40 8.03 -8.52
CA VAL A 142 -23.70 9.14 -9.43
C VAL A 142 -25.23 9.27 -9.47
N PRO A 143 -25.81 10.41 -9.02
CA PRO A 143 -27.24 10.62 -9.17
C PRO A 143 -27.55 10.57 -10.65
N HIS A 144 -28.30 9.54 -11.08
CA HIS A 144 -28.87 9.52 -12.42
C HIS A 144 -29.89 10.65 -12.48
N GLN A 145 -29.49 11.80 -13.02
CA GLN A 145 -30.43 12.83 -13.41
C GLN A 145 -31.28 12.24 -14.56
N HIS A 146 -32.51 11.86 -14.25
CA HIS A 146 -33.53 11.56 -15.26
C HIS A 146 -33.81 12.84 -16.06
N PRO A 147 -33.69 12.83 -17.39
CA PRO A 147 -34.19 13.94 -18.20
C PRO A 147 -35.71 13.93 -18.11
N HIS A 148 -36.28 14.96 -17.48
CA HIS A 148 -37.70 15.29 -17.60
C HIS A 148 -38.00 15.61 -19.08
N HIS A 149 -38.69 14.70 -19.77
CA HIS A 149 -39.37 15.00 -21.02
C HIS A 149 -40.42 16.09 -20.75
N ARG A 150 -40.19 17.31 -21.24
CA ARG A 150 -41.23 18.33 -21.40
C ARG A 150 -42.16 17.89 -22.52
N GLY A 151 -43.45 17.77 -22.19
CA GLY A 151 -44.51 17.42 -23.12
C GLY A 151 -44.59 18.39 -24.30
N ALA A 152 -44.63 17.81 -25.50
CA ALA A 152 -45.05 18.50 -26.71
C ALA A 152 -46.56 18.74 -26.64
N THR A 153 -46.94 20.01 -26.63
CA THR A 153 -48.32 20.48 -26.74
C THR A 153 -48.90 20.13 -28.10
N SER A 154 -50.06 19.48 -28.04
CA SER A 154 -51.03 19.25 -29.12
C SER A 154 -51.33 20.53 -29.92
N ARG A 155 -51.30 20.44 -31.25
CA ARG A 155 -52.12 21.28 -32.13
C ARG A 155 -52.83 20.42 -33.16
N VAL A 156 -54.15 20.41 -32.98
CA VAL A 156 -55.21 19.79 -33.76
C VAL A 156 -55.18 20.31 -35.20
N ARG A 157 -55.27 19.37 -36.15
CA ARG A 157 -55.46 19.61 -37.59
C ARG A 157 -56.97 19.57 -37.87
N PRO A 158 -57.62 20.62 -38.40
CA PRO A 158 -59.00 20.50 -38.85
C PRO A 158 -59.06 19.95 -40.28
N LEU A 159 -59.91 18.94 -40.46
CA LEU A 159 -60.41 18.44 -41.74
C LEU A 159 -61.79 19.06 -41.98
N ARG A 160 -62.00 19.72 -43.12
CA ARG A 160 -63.20 19.74 -43.98
C ARG A 160 -63.06 20.88 -45.01
N VAL A 161 -63.61 20.88 -46.22
CA VAL A 161 -64.24 19.95 -47.18
C VAL A 161 -64.47 20.83 -48.42
N SER A 162 -64.30 20.26 -49.62
CA SER A 162 -64.76 20.73 -50.95
C SER A 162 -64.32 22.10 -51.46
#